data_AF-A0A1H7XTJ6-F1
#
_entry.id   AF-A0A1H7XTJ6-F1
#
_cell.length_a   1.000
_cell.length_b   1.000
_cell.length_c   1.000
_cell.angle_alpha   90.00
_cell.angle_beta   90.00
_cell.angle_gamma   90.00
#
_symmetry.space_group_name_H-M   'P 1'
#
loop_
_entity.id
_entity.type
_entity.pdbx_description
1 polymer ?
#
loop_
_entity_poly.entity_id
_entity_poly.type
_entity_poly.pdbx_seq_one_letter_code
_entity_poly.pdbx_strand_id
1 'polypeptide(L)'
;MFPLIFPVIKRSSSGLKYSFFIAFIMIILMMIGGCGPFHEGFLLRSHYQEADDLFSRGSYRASLSKYEQIMNEYPEAGDGVLFKMGVIYAYPENEQRDYQKSLECFQKILNDYPESGYRQDSKLMIPLIKDVMITDKKITTQQRQIEALDRETKSKGNEILALKKKVEALEQRVLAMQNGPAEKILILKKERLLMLMSKGKVFRAYTIALGKNPTGPKEQEGDNKTPEGTYTIDSRNRDSAYHLALHISYPNEKDKMRARKLGVAPGGNIMIHGIKNGFSWIGEFHTGFDWTKGCIAVTDDEIEEIARLAPNGTAVEIRP
;
A
#
# COMPACT_ATOMS: atom_id res chain seq x y z
N MET A 1 52.22 50.22 66.94
CA MET A 1 53.34 51.05 67.41
C MET A 1 54.57 50.66 66.56
N PHE A 2 55.01 51.54 65.65
CA PHE A 2 56.29 51.42 64.91
C PHE A 2 57.49 51.45 65.89
N PRO A 3 58.77 51.07 65.56
CA PRO A 3 59.38 51.08 64.22
C PRO A 3 60.41 49.96 63.83
N LEU A 4 60.64 49.88 62.51
CA LEU A 4 61.89 49.75 61.72
C LEU A 4 63.20 49.23 62.37
N ILE A 5 63.92 48.37 61.64
CA ILE A 5 65.24 48.66 61.00
C ILE A 5 65.57 47.55 59.97
N PHE A 6 65.72 47.96 58.70
CA PHE A 6 66.37 47.22 57.62
C PHE A 6 67.87 47.54 57.60
N PRO A 7 68.75 46.62 57.15
CA PRO A 7 69.93 47.01 56.39
C PRO A 7 69.66 46.85 54.89
N VAL A 8 69.85 47.96 54.20
CA VAL A 8 69.90 48.13 52.75
C VAL A 8 71.05 47.30 52.18
N ILE A 9 70.76 46.26 51.40
CA ILE A 9 71.73 45.67 50.47
C ILE A 9 71.48 46.28 49.09
N LYS A 10 72.47 47.03 48.65
CA LYS A 10 72.57 47.77 47.39
C LYS A 10 72.39 46.80 46.21
N ARG A 11 71.17 46.69 45.67
CA ARG A 11 70.92 45.98 44.40
C ARG A 11 71.60 46.76 43.27
N SER A 12 72.67 46.19 42.73
CA SER A 12 73.29 46.66 41.51
C SER A 12 72.25 46.69 40.38
N SER A 13 72.10 47.84 39.72
CA SER A 13 71.15 48.07 38.62
C SER A 13 71.51 47.34 37.31
N SER A 14 72.52 46.47 37.32
CA SER A 14 72.91 45.64 36.17
C SER A 14 72.21 44.27 36.16
N GLY A 15 71.93 43.63 37.30
CA GLY A 15 71.37 42.27 37.33
C GLY A 15 69.91 42.16 36.87
N LEU A 16 69.09 43.18 37.12
CA LEU A 16 67.68 43.20 36.70
C LEU A 16 67.55 43.45 35.19
N LYS A 17 68.47 44.21 34.59
CA LYS A 17 68.51 44.47 33.14
C LYS A 17 68.97 43.24 32.35
N TYR A 18 69.90 42.46 32.87
CA TYR A 18 70.33 41.20 32.25
C TYR A 18 69.25 40.10 32.29
N SER A 19 68.45 40.02 33.35
CA SER A 19 67.35 39.03 33.43
C SER A 19 66.22 39.32 32.43
N PHE A 20 65.87 40.59 32.21
CA PHE A 20 64.91 40.98 31.18
C PHE A 20 65.50 40.87 29.77
N PHE A 21 66.79 41.13 29.59
CA PHE A 21 67.47 40.99 28.30
C PHE A 21 67.61 39.52 27.86
N ILE A 22 67.88 38.59 28.77
CA ILE A 22 67.92 37.14 28.48
C ILE A 22 66.51 36.61 28.20
N ALA A 23 65.48 37.04 28.94
CA ALA A 23 64.09 36.67 28.65
C ALA A 23 63.61 37.23 27.29
N PHE A 24 64.04 38.44 26.94
CA PHE A 24 63.74 39.06 25.64
C PHE A 24 64.53 38.40 24.50
N ILE A 25 65.77 37.97 24.72
CA ILE A 25 66.56 37.17 23.76
C ILE A 25 65.99 35.76 23.59
N MET A 26 65.43 35.13 24.62
CA MET A 26 64.73 33.84 24.51
C MET A 26 63.41 33.97 23.74
N ILE A 27 62.66 35.06 23.95
CA ILE A 27 61.44 35.39 23.18
C ILE A 27 61.79 35.76 21.73
N ILE A 28 62.89 36.48 21.50
CA ILE A 28 63.39 36.83 20.16
C ILE A 28 64.00 35.60 19.48
N LEU A 29 64.66 34.68 20.18
CA LEU A 29 65.10 33.39 19.61
C LEU A 29 63.91 32.46 19.32
N MET A 30 62.79 32.59 20.04
CA MET A 30 61.50 31.98 19.69
C MET A 30 60.82 32.64 18.49
N MET A 31 61.10 33.92 18.21
CA MET A 31 60.53 34.68 17.08
C MET A 31 61.45 34.71 15.83
N ILE A 32 62.75 34.43 15.98
CA ILE A 32 63.77 34.45 14.91
C ILE A 32 64.28 33.02 14.61
N GLY A 33 64.03 32.04 15.48
CA GLY A 33 64.05 30.63 15.11
C GLY A 33 62.79 30.32 14.31
N GLY A 34 62.94 30.14 12.99
CA GLY A 34 61.83 29.91 12.05
C GLY A 34 60.74 29.01 12.60
N CYS A 35 59.56 29.59 12.83
CA CYS A 35 58.33 28.91 13.20
C CYS A 35 57.66 28.25 11.99
N GLY A 36 58.45 27.62 11.10
CA GLY A 36 57.90 26.86 9.98
C GLY A 36 57.36 25.52 10.47
N PRO A 37 58.21 24.59 10.95
CA PRO A 37 57.79 23.19 11.13
C PRO A 37 56.86 22.94 12.35
N PHE A 38 57.01 23.70 13.44
CA PHE A 38 56.25 23.45 14.68
C PHE A 38 54.84 24.06 14.66
N HIS A 39 54.69 25.24 14.04
CA HIS A 39 53.38 25.90 13.91
C HIS A 39 52.52 25.23 12.83
N GLU A 40 53.13 24.88 11.68
CA GLU A 40 52.46 24.13 10.61
C GLU A 40 51.95 22.77 11.08
N GLY A 41 52.75 22.01 11.86
CA GLY A 41 52.31 20.73 12.41
C GLY A 41 51.13 20.82 13.39
N PHE A 42 51.01 21.91 14.15
CA PHE A 42 49.87 22.15 15.04
C PHE A 42 48.59 22.49 14.26
N LEU A 43 48.69 23.36 13.25
CA LEU A 43 47.58 23.73 12.38
C LEU A 43 47.06 22.54 11.58
N LEU A 44 47.96 21.73 11.01
CA LEU A 44 47.61 20.51 10.30
C LEU A 44 46.81 19.55 11.18
N ARG A 45 47.26 19.30 12.42
CA ARG A 45 46.52 18.45 13.37
C ARG A 45 45.13 19.00 13.68
N SER A 46 44.99 20.31 13.83
CA SER A 46 43.68 20.95 14.05
C SER A 46 42.75 20.74 12.84
N HIS A 47 43.25 20.87 11.62
CA HIS A 47 42.46 20.66 10.41
C HIS A 47 42.02 19.21 10.25
N TYR A 48 42.89 18.24 10.56
CA TYR A 48 42.51 16.82 10.60
C TYR A 48 41.40 16.55 11.62
N GLN A 49 41.51 17.12 12.83
CA GLN A 49 40.50 16.94 13.87
C GLN A 49 39.13 17.49 13.44
N GLU A 50 39.11 18.64 12.78
CA GLU A 50 37.88 19.21 12.21
C GLU A 50 37.27 18.30 11.13
N ALA A 51 38.09 17.79 10.21
CA ALA A 51 37.64 16.88 9.15
C ALA A 51 37.09 15.55 9.71
N ASP A 52 37.73 15.00 10.75
CA ASP A 52 37.29 13.78 11.43
C ASP A 52 36.02 13.99 12.28
N ASP A 53 35.83 15.16 12.90
CA ASP A 53 34.57 15.51 13.58
C ASP A 53 33.41 15.61 12.59
N LEU A 54 33.63 16.24 11.43
CA LEU A 54 32.65 16.27 10.34
C LEU A 54 32.27 14.86 9.87
N PHE A 55 33.25 13.98 9.69
CA PHE A 55 33.01 12.58 9.34
C PHE A 55 32.16 11.87 10.40
N SER A 56 32.54 12.02 11.68
CA SER A 56 31.88 11.37 12.81
C SER A 56 30.43 11.82 13.00
N ARG A 57 30.08 13.02 12.53
CA ARG A 57 28.71 13.55 12.50
C ARG A 57 27.92 13.15 11.26
N GLY A 58 28.46 12.27 10.41
CA GLY A 58 27.86 11.87 9.14
C GLY A 58 27.93 12.94 8.04
N SER A 59 28.67 14.03 8.26
CA SER A 59 28.85 15.12 7.28
C SER A 59 29.95 14.78 6.27
N TYR A 60 29.80 13.66 5.56
CA TYR A 60 30.84 13.07 4.70
C TYR A 60 31.34 14.02 3.61
N ARG A 61 30.44 14.76 2.95
CA ARG A 61 30.82 15.73 1.91
C ARG A 61 31.64 16.90 2.46
N ALA A 62 31.29 17.40 3.65
CA ALA A 62 32.03 18.48 4.29
C ALA A 62 33.40 17.99 4.77
N SER A 63 33.46 16.77 5.31
CA SER A 63 34.71 16.10 5.68
C SER A 63 35.64 15.94 4.46
N LEU A 64 35.14 15.44 3.34
CA LEU A 64 35.90 15.31 2.09
C LEU A 64 36.41 16.67 1.59
N SER A 65 35.56 17.69 1.58
CA SER A 65 35.96 19.04 1.16
C SER A 65 37.05 19.62 2.06
N LYS A 66 37.01 19.32 3.37
CA LYS A 66 38.05 19.74 4.31
C LYS A 66 39.36 19.00 4.05
N TYR A 67 39.30 17.70 3.77
CA TYR A 67 40.47 16.92 3.39
C TYR A 67 41.09 17.40 2.06
N GLU A 68 40.28 17.77 1.06
CA GLU A 68 40.77 18.38 -0.18
C GLU A 68 41.49 19.71 0.07
N GLN A 69 40.98 20.53 0.99
CA GLN A 69 41.65 21.76 1.43
C GLN A 69 43.03 21.45 2.05
N ILE A 70 43.09 20.48 2.97
CA ILE A 70 44.34 20.06 3.61
C ILE A 70 45.35 19.58 2.58
N MET A 71 44.92 18.79 1.59
CA MET A 71 45.81 18.27 0.54
C MET A 71 46.45 19.38 -0.31
N ASN A 72 45.74 20.49 -0.51
CA ASN A 72 46.24 21.64 -1.27
C ASN A 72 47.17 22.53 -0.44
N GLU A 73 46.90 22.68 0.86
CA GLU A 73 47.66 23.53 1.78
C GLU A 73 48.92 22.84 2.30
N TYR A 74 48.89 21.51 2.48
CA TYR A 74 49.96 20.69 3.07
C TYR A 74 50.24 19.45 2.20
N PRO A 75 50.88 19.60 1.03
CA PRO A 75 51.12 18.47 0.10
C PRO A 75 51.92 17.32 0.71
N GLU A 76 52.77 17.58 1.71
CA GLU A 76 53.55 16.59 2.45
C GLU A 76 52.70 15.64 3.30
N ALA A 77 51.48 16.03 3.65
CA ALA A 77 50.51 15.17 4.36
C ALA A 77 49.61 14.36 3.39
N GLY A 78 49.90 14.40 2.09
CA GLY A 78 49.02 13.89 1.04
C GLY A 78 48.67 12.40 1.17
N ASP A 79 49.58 11.55 1.67
CA ASP A 79 49.32 10.12 1.85
C ASP A 79 48.23 9.83 2.89
N GLY A 80 48.31 10.49 4.05
CA GLY A 80 47.32 10.38 5.11
C GLY A 80 45.97 11.00 4.73
N VAL A 81 45.99 12.12 4.01
CA VAL A 81 44.77 12.73 3.47
C VAL A 81 44.09 11.79 2.46
N LEU A 82 44.85 11.26 1.50
CA LEU A 82 44.33 10.30 0.51
C LEU A 82 43.75 9.07 1.20
N PHE A 83 44.39 8.56 2.26
CA PHE A 83 43.89 7.39 2.99
C PHE A 83 42.53 7.68 3.61
N LYS A 84 42.41 8.82 4.32
CA LYS A 84 41.15 9.26 4.95
C LYS A 84 40.05 9.46 3.92
N MET A 85 40.32 10.18 2.83
CA MET A 85 39.35 10.35 1.74
C MET A 85 38.93 9.02 1.13
N GLY A 86 39.87 8.11 0.90
CA GLY A 86 39.61 6.76 0.40
C GLY A 86 38.63 5.99 1.28
N VAL A 87 38.83 6.03 2.61
CA VAL A 87 37.92 5.42 3.59
C VAL A 87 36.54 6.07 3.54
N ILE A 88 36.46 7.41 3.51
CA ILE A 88 35.17 8.13 3.48
C ILE A 88 34.38 7.83 2.20
N TYR A 89 35.06 7.75 1.06
CA TYR A 89 34.43 7.41 -0.22
C TYR A 89 33.89 5.97 -0.26
N ALA A 90 34.44 5.03 0.50
CA ALA A 90 33.94 3.65 0.60
C ALA A 90 33.03 3.40 1.81
N TYR A 91 32.73 4.43 2.61
CA TYR A 91 31.98 4.25 3.86
C TYR A 91 30.53 3.84 3.58
N PRO A 92 30.01 2.73 4.16
CA PRO A 92 28.69 2.21 3.82
C PRO A 92 27.53 3.18 4.08
N GLU A 93 27.59 3.96 5.16
CA GLU A 93 26.56 4.94 5.52
C GLU A 93 26.69 6.25 4.74
N ASN A 94 27.76 6.41 3.95
CA ASN A 94 27.87 7.55 3.05
C ASN A 94 26.94 7.35 1.85
N GLU A 95 25.83 8.09 1.84
CA GLU A 95 24.88 8.10 0.72
C GLU A 95 25.53 8.53 -0.60
N GLN A 96 26.61 9.31 -0.52
CA GLN A 96 27.42 9.77 -1.66
C GLN A 96 28.70 8.93 -1.83
N ARG A 97 28.73 7.70 -1.32
CA ARG A 97 29.87 6.79 -1.49
C ARG A 97 30.22 6.63 -2.97
N ASP A 98 31.50 6.62 -3.25
CA ASP A 98 32.07 6.51 -4.58
C ASP A 98 33.29 5.57 -4.51
N TYR A 99 33.02 4.29 -4.71
CA TYR A 99 34.06 3.26 -4.66
C TYR A 99 35.16 3.49 -5.71
N GLN A 100 34.87 4.17 -6.82
CA GLN A 100 35.87 4.48 -7.83
C GLN A 100 36.87 5.53 -7.31
N LYS A 101 36.37 6.62 -6.73
CA LYS A 101 37.23 7.62 -6.07
C LYS A 101 38.00 7.03 -4.90
N SER A 102 37.38 6.13 -4.14
CA SER A 102 38.05 5.39 -3.07
C SER A 102 39.26 4.59 -3.59
N LEU A 103 39.07 3.84 -4.68
CA LEU A 103 40.14 3.09 -5.34
C LEU A 103 41.26 4.01 -5.86
N GLU A 104 40.90 5.16 -6.44
CA GLU A 104 41.88 6.14 -6.93
C GLU A 104 42.74 6.69 -5.79
N CYS A 105 42.15 7.00 -4.63
CA CYS A 105 42.89 7.42 -3.44
C CYS A 105 43.91 6.36 -2.99
N PHE A 106 43.47 5.11 -2.84
CA PHE A 106 44.37 4.02 -2.42
C PHE A 106 45.45 3.71 -3.47
N GLN A 107 45.11 3.78 -4.77
CA GLN A 107 46.07 3.58 -5.86
C GLN A 107 47.15 4.68 -5.89
N LYS A 108 46.77 5.95 -5.68
CA LYS A 108 47.73 7.06 -5.57
C LYS A 108 48.70 6.86 -4.43
N ILE A 109 48.26 6.37 -3.27
CA ILE A 109 49.15 6.02 -2.15
C ILE A 109 50.19 4.97 -2.58
N LEU A 110 49.78 3.94 -3.32
CA LEU A 110 50.71 2.89 -3.76
C LEU A 110 51.76 3.34 -4.77
N ASN A 111 51.40 4.31 -5.61
CA ASN A 111 52.21 4.79 -6.74
C ASN A 111 53.11 5.97 -6.35
N ASP A 112 52.54 6.95 -5.67
CA ASP A 112 53.17 8.26 -5.46
C ASP A 112 53.88 8.32 -4.09
N TYR A 113 53.54 7.45 -3.14
CA TYR A 113 54.06 7.43 -1.77
C TYR A 113 54.62 6.05 -1.35
N PRO A 114 55.76 5.61 -1.93
CA PRO A 114 56.31 4.26 -1.71
C PRO A 114 56.67 3.95 -0.25
N GLU A 115 57.04 4.97 0.54
CA GLU A 115 57.42 4.86 1.96
C GLU A 115 56.27 5.15 2.93
N SER A 116 55.03 5.34 2.45
CA SER A 116 53.89 5.66 3.31
C SER A 116 53.54 4.51 4.26
N GLY A 117 53.23 4.86 5.51
CA GLY A 117 52.69 3.91 6.49
C GLY A 117 51.33 3.30 6.08
N TYR A 118 50.56 3.98 5.22
CA TYR A 118 49.24 3.53 4.76
C TYR A 118 49.31 2.57 3.56
N ARG A 119 50.51 2.27 3.07
CA ARG A 119 50.69 1.50 1.83
C ARG A 119 50.16 0.07 1.94
N GLN A 120 50.40 -0.60 3.06
CA GLN A 120 49.94 -1.99 3.24
C GLN A 120 48.41 -2.06 3.39
N ASP A 121 47.82 -1.14 4.14
CA ASP A 121 46.37 -1.04 4.29
C ASP A 121 45.71 -0.74 2.94
N SER A 122 46.28 0.17 2.16
CA SER A 122 45.80 0.49 0.81
C SER A 122 45.81 -0.72 -0.14
N LYS A 123 46.83 -1.59 -0.05
CA LYS A 123 46.87 -2.85 -0.83
C LYS A 123 45.76 -3.82 -0.45
N LEU A 124 45.34 -3.84 0.81
CA LEU A 124 44.25 -4.69 1.30
C LEU A 124 42.87 -4.12 0.94
N MET A 125 42.71 -2.79 0.99
CA MET A 125 41.44 -2.13 0.70
C MET A 125 41.04 -2.23 -0.78
N ILE A 126 41.99 -2.16 -1.71
CA ILE A 126 41.70 -2.20 -3.16
C ILE A 126 40.91 -3.46 -3.60
N PRO A 127 41.35 -4.71 -3.32
CA PRO A 127 40.59 -5.90 -3.71
C PRO A 127 39.23 -5.97 -2.99
N LEU A 128 39.17 -5.59 -1.70
CA LEU A 128 37.92 -5.57 -0.94
C LEU A 128 36.87 -4.66 -1.59
N ILE A 129 37.27 -3.44 -1.97
CA ILE A 129 36.36 -2.49 -2.63
C ILE A 129 35.92 -3.00 -3.99
N LYS A 130 36.81 -3.62 -4.76
CA LYS A 130 36.45 -4.22 -6.05
C LYS A 130 35.40 -5.34 -5.90
N ASP A 131 35.54 -6.19 -4.89
CA ASP A 131 34.59 -7.28 -4.63
C ASP A 131 33.21 -6.74 -4.22
N VAL A 132 33.17 -5.70 -3.37
CA VAL A 132 31.93 -4.99 -3.01
C VAL A 132 31.27 -4.40 -4.26
N MET A 133 32.02 -3.71 -5.12
CA MET A 133 31.48 -3.15 -6.36
C MET A 133 30.87 -4.20 -7.29
N ILE A 134 31.52 -5.36 -7.44
CA ILE A 134 31.00 -6.47 -8.25
C ILE A 134 29.70 -7.00 -7.64
N THR A 135 29.65 -7.13 -6.33
CA THR A 135 28.49 -7.63 -5.60
C THR A 135 27.31 -6.65 -5.70
N ASP A 136 27.54 -5.35 -5.51
CA ASP A 136 26.51 -4.31 -5.65
C ASP A 136 25.91 -4.27 -7.06
N LYS A 137 26.76 -4.45 -8.10
CA LYS A 137 26.28 -4.57 -9.48
C LYS A 137 25.37 -5.79 -9.66
N LYS A 138 25.76 -6.94 -9.12
CA LYS A 138 24.94 -8.17 -9.17
C LYS A 138 23.61 -7.99 -8.45
N ILE A 139 23.63 -7.43 -7.24
CA ILE A 139 22.42 -7.14 -6.46
C ILE A 139 21.49 -6.21 -7.24
N THR A 140 22.03 -5.13 -7.81
CA THR A 140 21.25 -4.18 -8.61
C THR A 140 20.59 -4.86 -9.82
N THR A 141 21.34 -5.71 -10.53
CA THR A 141 20.79 -6.47 -11.67
C THR A 141 19.71 -7.45 -11.24
N GLN A 142 19.93 -8.20 -10.16
CA GLN A 142 18.94 -9.15 -9.63
C GLN A 142 17.68 -8.44 -9.13
N GLN A 143 17.83 -7.30 -8.46
CA GLN A 143 16.71 -6.50 -7.98
C GLN A 143 15.82 -6.04 -9.14
N ARG A 144 16.42 -5.56 -10.25
CA ARG A 144 15.67 -5.20 -11.45
C ARG A 144 14.94 -6.39 -12.09
N GLN A 145 15.53 -7.58 -12.05
CA GLN A 145 14.88 -8.80 -12.57
C GLN A 145 13.68 -9.21 -11.71
N ILE A 146 13.82 -9.16 -10.38
CA ILE A 146 12.73 -9.44 -9.43
C ILE A 146 11.57 -8.46 -9.66
N GLU A 147 11.85 -7.17 -9.79
CA GLU A 147 10.83 -6.14 -10.08
C GLU A 147 10.14 -6.33 -11.44
N ALA A 148 10.83 -6.87 -12.44
CA ALA A 148 10.23 -7.21 -13.73
C ALA A 148 9.29 -8.42 -13.61
N LEU A 149 9.72 -9.49 -12.93
CA LEU A 149 8.93 -10.70 -12.70
C LEU A 149 7.70 -10.44 -11.82
N ASP A 150 7.81 -9.57 -10.81
CA ASP A 150 6.68 -9.18 -9.96
C ASP A 150 5.59 -8.48 -10.78
N ARG A 151 5.98 -7.54 -11.66
CA ARG A 151 5.04 -6.87 -12.58
C ARG A 151 4.35 -7.85 -13.52
N GLU A 152 5.08 -8.81 -14.08
CA GLU A 152 4.52 -9.84 -14.95
C GLU A 152 3.52 -10.74 -14.20
N THR A 153 3.90 -11.19 -12.99
CA THR A 153 3.05 -12.03 -12.14
C THR A 153 1.75 -11.33 -11.78
N LYS A 154 1.82 -10.04 -11.44
CA LYS A 154 0.64 -9.21 -11.17
C LYS A 154 -0.27 -9.06 -12.40
N SER A 155 0.31 -8.85 -13.59
CA SER A 155 -0.45 -8.79 -14.85
C SER A 155 -1.19 -10.09 -15.12
N LYS A 156 -0.49 -11.23 -15.06
CA LYS A 156 -1.09 -12.57 -15.25
C LYS A 156 -2.16 -12.86 -14.21
N GLY A 157 -1.97 -12.44 -12.96
CA GLY A 157 -3.00 -12.56 -11.92
C GLY A 157 -4.31 -11.85 -12.27
N ASN A 158 -4.21 -10.63 -12.82
CA ASN A 158 -5.38 -9.87 -13.29
C ASN A 158 -6.07 -10.55 -14.49
N GLU A 159 -5.30 -11.10 -15.43
CA GLU A 159 -5.84 -11.85 -16.56
C GLU A 159 -6.58 -13.11 -16.11
N ILE A 160 -6.01 -13.87 -15.17
CA ILE A 160 -6.66 -15.06 -14.59
C ILE A 160 -7.97 -14.67 -13.93
N LEU A 161 -8.02 -13.56 -13.19
CA LEU A 161 -9.25 -13.07 -12.57
C LEU A 161 -10.33 -12.73 -13.61
N ALA A 162 -9.94 -12.06 -14.70
CA ALA A 162 -10.85 -11.74 -15.79
C ALA A 162 -11.37 -12.99 -16.50
N LEU A 163 -10.51 -13.99 -16.74
CA LEU A 163 -10.90 -15.26 -17.33
C LEU A 163 -11.84 -16.06 -16.42
N LYS A 164 -11.59 -16.11 -15.11
CA LYS A 164 -12.47 -16.78 -14.14
C LYS A 164 -13.89 -16.24 -14.20
N LYS A 165 -14.06 -14.91 -14.22
CA LYS A 165 -15.38 -14.26 -14.36
C LYS A 165 -16.08 -14.64 -15.67
N LYS A 166 -15.33 -14.77 -16.77
CA LYS A 166 -15.88 -15.19 -18.05
C LYS A 166 -16.33 -16.65 -18.03
N VAL A 167 -15.55 -17.55 -17.42
CA VAL A 167 -15.90 -18.96 -17.28
C VAL A 167 -17.18 -19.11 -16.46
N GLU A 168 -17.28 -18.44 -15.31
CA GLU A 168 -18.49 -18.46 -14.48
C GLU A 168 -19.72 -17.97 -15.25
N ALA A 169 -19.61 -16.86 -15.98
CA ALA A 169 -20.70 -16.36 -16.82
C ALA A 169 -21.10 -17.33 -17.94
N LEU A 170 -20.13 -18.05 -18.53
CA LEU A 170 -20.39 -19.07 -19.54
C LEU A 170 -21.07 -20.31 -18.94
N GLU A 171 -20.63 -20.77 -17.78
CA GLU A 171 -21.27 -21.87 -17.06
C GLU A 171 -22.75 -21.56 -16.77
N GLN A 172 -23.04 -20.33 -16.33
CA GLN A 172 -24.41 -19.87 -16.11
C GLN A 172 -25.26 -19.88 -17.39
N ARG A 173 -24.66 -19.56 -18.55
CA ARG A 173 -25.34 -19.61 -19.86
C ARG A 173 -25.57 -21.04 -20.32
N VAL A 174 -24.59 -21.92 -20.14
CA VAL A 174 -24.72 -23.35 -20.47
C VAL A 174 -25.83 -23.99 -19.63
N LEU A 175 -25.87 -23.69 -18.33
CA LEU A 175 -26.93 -24.18 -17.44
C LEU A 175 -28.31 -23.69 -17.88
N ALA A 176 -28.44 -22.43 -18.30
CA ALA A 176 -29.69 -21.90 -18.83
C ALA A 176 -30.11 -22.61 -20.15
N MET A 177 -29.16 -22.88 -21.05
CA MET A 177 -29.44 -23.58 -22.32
C MET A 177 -29.86 -25.03 -22.11
N GLN A 178 -29.24 -25.76 -21.18
CA GLN A 178 -29.55 -27.18 -20.95
C GLN A 178 -30.95 -27.39 -20.33
N ASN A 179 -31.39 -26.45 -19.48
CA ASN A 179 -32.65 -26.56 -18.77
C ASN A 179 -33.86 -26.05 -19.57
N GLY A 180 -33.66 -25.21 -20.60
CA GLY A 180 -34.78 -24.60 -21.32
C GLY A 180 -35.56 -23.60 -20.45
N PRO A 181 -36.75 -23.14 -20.88
CA PRO A 181 -37.57 -22.27 -20.05
C PRO A 181 -37.99 -22.96 -18.74
N ALA A 182 -38.20 -22.17 -17.69
CA ALA A 182 -38.72 -22.66 -16.43
C ALA A 182 -40.13 -23.27 -16.65
N GLU A 183 -40.32 -24.49 -16.17
CA GLU A 183 -41.63 -25.14 -16.14
C GLU A 183 -42.42 -24.71 -14.90
N LYS A 184 -41.70 -24.30 -13.84
CA LYS A 184 -42.28 -23.92 -12.55
C LYS A 184 -41.44 -22.90 -11.81
N ILE A 185 -42.12 -21.94 -11.16
CA ILE A 185 -41.59 -21.06 -10.12
C ILE A 185 -42.06 -21.62 -8.77
N LEU A 186 -41.13 -21.93 -7.88
CA LEU A 186 -41.41 -22.32 -6.50
C LEU A 186 -40.99 -21.18 -5.56
N ILE A 187 -41.94 -20.62 -4.82
CA ILE A 187 -41.71 -19.60 -3.81
C ILE A 187 -41.90 -20.22 -2.43
N LEU A 188 -40.87 -20.10 -1.60
CA LEU A 188 -40.86 -20.54 -0.21
C LEU A 188 -40.86 -19.29 0.68
N LYS A 189 -41.98 -19.01 1.34
CA LYS A 189 -42.17 -17.72 2.02
C LYS A 189 -41.30 -17.62 3.28
N LYS A 190 -41.21 -18.68 4.07
CA LYS A 190 -40.37 -18.74 5.27
C LYS A 190 -38.90 -18.49 4.95
N GLU A 191 -38.41 -19.10 3.88
CA GLU A 191 -37.02 -19.00 3.41
C GLU A 191 -36.73 -17.74 2.61
N ARG A 192 -37.76 -16.94 2.24
CA ARG A 192 -37.63 -15.78 1.34
C ARG A 192 -36.89 -16.15 0.06
N LEU A 193 -37.32 -17.25 -0.55
CA LEU A 193 -36.65 -17.81 -1.72
C LEU A 193 -37.64 -18.00 -2.88
N LEU A 194 -37.26 -17.54 -4.07
CA LEU A 194 -37.91 -17.87 -5.33
C LEU A 194 -36.96 -18.74 -6.16
N MET A 195 -37.43 -19.91 -6.60
CA MET A 195 -36.64 -20.86 -7.39
C MET A 195 -37.28 -21.10 -8.75
N LEU A 196 -36.48 -21.08 -9.81
CA LEU A 196 -36.89 -21.53 -11.14
C LEU A 196 -36.52 -23.01 -11.31
N MET A 197 -37.49 -23.79 -11.74
CA MET A 197 -37.37 -25.23 -11.90
C MET A 197 -37.68 -25.64 -13.34
N SER A 198 -36.91 -26.59 -13.85
CA SER A 198 -37.16 -27.28 -15.12
C SER A 198 -36.75 -28.75 -14.97
N LYS A 199 -37.54 -29.68 -15.51
CA LYS A 199 -37.30 -31.14 -15.43
C LYS A 199 -37.07 -31.61 -13.98
N GLY A 200 -37.80 -31.01 -13.04
CA GLY A 200 -37.71 -31.32 -11.60
C GLY A 200 -36.45 -30.80 -10.88
N LYS A 201 -35.55 -30.06 -11.56
CA LYS A 201 -34.33 -29.51 -10.96
C LYS A 201 -34.42 -28.00 -10.83
N VAL A 202 -33.90 -27.47 -9.73
CA VAL A 202 -33.69 -26.03 -9.54
C VAL A 202 -32.46 -25.62 -10.35
N PHE A 203 -32.58 -24.55 -11.13
CA PHE A 203 -31.45 -24.00 -11.91
C PHE A 203 -31.21 -22.50 -11.69
N ARG A 204 -32.15 -21.82 -10.99
CA ARG A 204 -31.99 -20.47 -10.46
C ARG A 204 -32.68 -20.35 -9.12
N ALA A 205 -32.13 -19.52 -8.24
CA ALA A 205 -32.69 -19.19 -6.94
C ALA A 205 -32.41 -17.72 -6.63
N TYR A 206 -33.39 -17.01 -6.10
CA TYR A 206 -33.34 -15.57 -5.83
C TYR A 206 -33.89 -15.29 -4.44
N THR A 207 -33.25 -14.36 -3.72
CA THR A 207 -33.76 -13.88 -2.44
C THR A 207 -34.88 -12.88 -2.72
N ILE A 208 -35.98 -12.95 -1.96
CA ILE A 208 -37.17 -12.15 -2.22
C ILE A 208 -37.62 -11.35 -1.00
N ALA A 209 -38.33 -10.25 -1.25
CA ALA A 209 -39.15 -9.59 -0.24
C ALA A 209 -40.64 -9.84 -0.52
N LEU A 210 -41.42 -10.05 0.54
CA LEU A 210 -42.84 -10.42 0.46
C LEU A 210 -43.75 -9.27 0.90
N GLY A 211 -45.04 -9.59 1.02
CA GLY A 211 -46.01 -8.75 1.71
C GLY A 211 -45.62 -8.51 3.16
N LYS A 212 -45.87 -7.29 3.68
CA LYS A 212 -45.57 -6.89 5.06
C LYS A 212 -46.18 -7.81 6.14
N ASN A 213 -47.17 -8.62 5.78
CA ASN A 213 -47.72 -9.66 6.63
C ASN A 213 -47.50 -11.03 5.96
N PRO A 214 -46.28 -11.59 5.98
CA PRO A 214 -45.96 -12.75 5.15
C PRO A 214 -46.55 -14.06 5.69
N THR A 215 -47.12 -14.10 6.90
CA THR A 215 -47.58 -15.36 7.49
C THR A 215 -49.00 -15.75 7.06
N GLY A 216 -49.13 -16.97 6.55
CA GLY A 216 -50.40 -17.56 6.12
C GLY A 216 -50.87 -17.06 4.75
N PRO A 217 -51.93 -17.68 4.20
CA PRO A 217 -52.46 -17.31 2.89
C PRO A 217 -53.14 -15.94 2.93
N LYS A 218 -53.12 -15.26 1.79
CA LYS A 218 -53.94 -14.07 1.55
C LYS A 218 -55.43 -14.39 1.66
N GLU A 219 -56.18 -13.60 2.41
CA GLU A 219 -57.59 -13.83 2.75
C GLU A 219 -58.49 -12.70 2.26
N GLN A 220 -57.98 -11.46 2.25
CA GLN A 220 -58.74 -10.30 1.81
C GLN A 220 -57.88 -9.23 1.15
N GLU A 221 -58.51 -8.33 0.43
CA GLU A 221 -57.87 -7.10 -0.03
C GLU A 221 -57.33 -6.28 1.17
N GLY A 222 -56.12 -5.75 1.03
CA GLY A 222 -55.48 -4.92 2.06
C GLY A 222 -54.81 -5.65 3.23
N ASP A 223 -54.89 -6.98 3.33
CA ASP A 223 -54.25 -7.74 4.43
C ASP A 223 -52.70 -7.80 4.38
N ASN A 224 -52.10 -7.27 3.30
CA ASN A 224 -50.67 -7.28 3.01
C ASN A 224 -50.02 -8.68 3.03
N LYS A 225 -50.80 -9.75 2.82
CA LYS A 225 -50.29 -11.11 2.73
C LYS A 225 -49.94 -11.49 1.29
N THR A 226 -48.82 -12.18 1.12
CA THR A 226 -48.54 -12.90 -0.13
C THR A 226 -49.34 -14.21 -0.13
N PRO A 227 -50.07 -14.55 -1.21
CA PRO A 227 -50.92 -15.74 -1.26
C PRO A 227 -50.14 -17.04 -1.12
N GLU A 228 -50.83 -18.13 -0.79
CA GLU A 228 -50.27 -19.50 -0.75
C GLU A 228 -51.17 -20.41 -1.58
N GLY A 229 -50.57 -21.19 -2.48
CA GLY A 229 -51.31 -22.00 -3.44
C GLY A 229 -50.59 -22.16 -4.77
N THR A 230 -51.36 -22.55 -5.79
CA THR A 230 -50.85 -22.73 -7.17
C THR A 230 -51.53 -21.72 -8.09
N TYR A 231 -50.71 -21.09 -8.93
CA TYR A 231 -51.04 -20.02 -9.87
C TYR A 231 -50.25 -20.23 -11.17
N THR A 232 -50.38 -19.30 -12.10
CA THR A 232 -49.65 -19.25 -13.36
C THR A 232 -49.27 -17.81 -13.68
N ILE A 233 -48.14 -17.58 -14.35
CA ILE A 233 -47.86 -16.26 -14.94
C ILE A 233 -48.83 -16.05 -16.11
N ASP A 234 -49.71 -15.06 -16.03
CA ASP A 234 -50.73 -14.82 -17.08
C ASP A 234 -50.45 -13.58 -17.94
N SER A 235 -49.72 -12.59 -17.42
CA SER A 235 -49.46 -11.33 -18.11
C SER A 235 -48.20 -10.63 -17.58
N ARG A 236 -47.72 -9.64 -18.35
CA ARG A 236 -46.44 -8.96 -18.14
C ARG A 236 -46.59 -7.48 -18.43
N ASN A 237 -46.04 -6.64 -17.57
CA ASN A 237 -46.10 -5.19 -17.71
C ASN A 237 -44.70 -4.58 -17.58
N ARG A 238 -44.14 -4.13 -18.71
CA ARG A 238 -42.86 -3.41 -18.79
C ARG A 238 -42.99 -1.93 -18.42
N ASP A 239 -44.19 -1.36 -18.56
CA ASP A 239 -44.48 0.06 -18.28
C ASP A 239 -45.09 0.23 -16.87
N SER A 240 -44.67 -0.62 -15.94
CA SER A 240 -45.23 -0.62 -14.59
C SER A 240 -44.60 0.48 -13.72
N ALA A 241 -45.16 0.74 -12.54
CA ALA A 241 -44.54 1.63 -11.55
C ALA A 241 -43.23 1.05 -10.94
N TYR A 242 -42.91 -0.19 -11.30
CA TYR A 242 -41.68 -0.93 -11.00
C TYR A 242 -40.96 -1.27 -12.31
N HIS A 243 -39.71 -1.69 -12.23
CA HIS A 243 -38.88 -1.95 -13.42
C HIS A 243 -39.53 -2.92 -14.42
N LEU A 244 -40.06 -4.03 -13.92
CA LEU A 244 -40.84 -5.02 -14.66
C LEU A 244 -41.77 -5.74 -13.68
N ALA A 245 -42.98 -6.10 -14.12
CA ALA A 245 -43.91 -6.86 -13.30
C ALA A 245 -44.54 -8.03 -14.08
N LEU A 246 -44.57 -9.21 -13.46
CA LEU A 246 -45.21 -10.43 -13.96
C LEU A 246 -46.44 -10.71 -13.10
N HIS A 247 -47.64 -10.70 -13.68
CA HIS A 247 -48.87 -10.99 -12.95
C HIS A 247 -49.03 -12.49 -12.78
N ILE A 248 -49.45 -12.91 -11.59
CA ILE A 248 -49.86 -14.29 -11.32
C ILE A 248 -51.37 -14.39 -11.24
N SER A 249 -51.94 -15.53 -11.60
CA SER A 249 -53.39 -15.78 -11.68
C SER A 249 -54.12 -15.88 -10.33
N TYR A 250 -53.66 -15.13 -9.32
CA TYR A 250 -54.40 -14.91 -8.07
C TYR A 250 -55.58 -13.93 -8.31
N PRO A 251 -56.77 -14.18 -7.74
CA PRO A 251 -57.14 -15.30 -6.89
C PRO A 251 -57.58 -16.54 -7.69
N ASN A 252 -57.18 -17.73 -7.23
CA ASN A 252 -57.71 -19.00 -7.76
C ASN A 252 -59.05 -19.36 -7.08
N GLU A 253 -59.68 -20.47 -7.49
CA GLU A 253 -60.98 -20.88 -6.93
C GLU A 253 -60.95 -21.15 -5.42
N LYS A 254 -59.84 -21.67 -4.86
CA LYS A 254 -59.71 -21.87 -3.41
C LYS A 254 -59.66 -20.52 -2.68
N ASP A 255 -58.96 -19.55 -3.25
CA ASP A 255 -58.87 -18.19 -2.70
C ASP A 255 -60.22 -17.48 -2.73
N LYS A 256 -60.93 -17.56 -3.86
CA LYS A 256 -62.29 -17.00 -4.01
C LYS A 256 -63.27 -17.64 -3.03
N MET A 257 -63.24 -18.97 -2.87
CA MET A 257 -64.08 -19.66 -1.89
C MET A 257 -63.77 -19.24 -0.45
N ARG A 258 -62.48 -19.10 -0.10
CA ARG A 258 -62.06 -18.63 1.23
C ARG A 258 -62.58 -17.22 1.51
N ALA A 259 -62.38 -16.28 0.57
CA ALA A 259 -62.88 -14.91 0.71
C ALA A 259 -64.42 -14.85 0.78
N ARG A 260 -65.13 -15.65 -0.02
CA ARG A 260 -66.60 -15.75 0.01
C ARG A 260 -67.13 -16.24 1.36
N LYS A 261 -66.48 -17.23 1.98
CA LYS A 261 -66.84 -17.72 3.33
C LYS A 261 -66.67 -16.65 4.41
N LEU A 262 -65.72 -15.74 4.22
CA LEU A 262 -65.44 -14.63 5.14
C LEU A 262 -66.28 -13.38 4.83
N GLY A 263 -67.02 -13.34 3.72
CA GLY A 263 -67.80 -12.18 3.30
C GLY A 263 -66.94 -10.99 2.84
N VAL A 264 -65.71 -11.24 2.38
CA VAL A 264 -64.73 -10.20 1.98
C VAL A 264 -64.34 -10.34 0.51
N ALA A 265 -63.78 -9.28 -0.06
CA ALA A 265 -63.17 -9.34 -1.39
C ALA A 265 -61.76 -9.94 -1.30
N PRO A 266 -61.37 -10.89 -2.16
CA PRO A 266 -60.02 -11.49 -2.15
C PRO A 266 -58.92 -10.52 -2.61
N GLY A 267 -59.29 -9.42 -3.27
CA GLY A 267 -58.37 -8.54 -3.99
C GLY A 267 -57.84 -9.19 -5.28
N GLY A 268 -56.70 -8.69 -5.76
CA GLY A 268 -56.05 -9.16 -7.00
C GLY A 268 -54.66 -8.54 -7.16
N ASN A 269 -54.15 -8.48 -8.40
CA ASN A 269 -52.90 -7.81 -8.78
C ASN A 269 -51.67 -8.26 -7.97
N ILE A 270 -51.54 -9.57 -7.75
CA ILE A 270 -50.32 -10.12 -7.15
C ILE A 270 -49.31 -10.31 -8.28
N MET A 271 -48.14 -9.67 -8.12
CA MET A 271 -47.09 -9.66 -9.12
C MET A 271 -45.78 -10.21 -8.55
N ILE A 272 -44.94 -10.76 -9.40
CA ILE A 272 -43.49 -10.82 -9.18
C ILE A 272 -42.89 -9.60 -9.89
N HIS A 273 -42.16 -8.73 -9.20
CA HIS A 273 -41.68 -7.49 -9.79
C HIS A 273 -40.28 -7.08 -9.32
N GLY A 274 -39.63 -6.22 -10.11
CA GLY A 274 -38.36 -5.58 -9.76
C GLY A 274 -38.53 -4.46 -8.71
N ILE A 275 -37.54 -3.59 -8.60
CA ILE A 275 -37.57 -2.47 -7.68
C ILE A 275 -38.45 -1.34 -8.25
N LYS A 276 -38.98 -0.51 -7.35
CA LYS A 276 -39.77 0.66 -7.73
C LYS A 276 -38.91 1.60 -8.57
N ASN A 277 -39.47 2.15 -9.64
CA ASN A 277 -38.75 3.08 -10.52
C ASN A 277 -38.19 4.26 -9.71
N GLY A 278 -36.92 4.62 -9.98
CA GLY A 278 -36.18 5.64 -9.23
C GLY A 278 -35.44 5.12 -7.98
N PHE A 279 -35.60 3.84 -7.63
CA PHE A 279 -34.94 3.21 -6.47
C PHE A 279 -34.07 2.00 -6.83
N SER A 280 -33.76 1.77 -8.11
CA SER A 280 -32.93 0.65 -8.59
C SER A 280 -31.58 0.54 -7.88
N TRP A 281 -31.01 1.66 -7.42
CA TRP A 281 -29.76 1.70 -6.65
C TRP A 281 -29.78 0.92 -5.33
N ILE A 282 -30.97 0.61 -4.79
CA ILE A 282 -31.12 -0.22 -3.59
C ILE A 282 -30.63 -1.66 -3.85
N GLY A 283 -30.82 -2.18 -5.07
CA GLY A 283 -30.36 -3.52 -5.45
C GLY A 283 -30.69 -4.58 -4.39
N GLU A 284 -29.74 -5.46 -4.09
CA GLU A 284 -29.88 -6.57 -3.13
C GLU A 284 -30.32 -6.16 -1.71
N PHE A 285 -30.06 -4.91 -1.30
CA PHE A 285 -30.46 -4.41 0.03
C PHE A 285 -31.99 -4.36 0.23
N HIS A 286 -32.79 -4.51 -0.85
CA HIS A 286 -34.25 -4.52 -0.77
C HIS A 286 -34.81 -5.68 0.06
N THR A 287 -34.02 -6.73 0.27
CA THR A 287 -34.42 -7.97 0.98
C THR A 287 -34.28 -7.87 2.50
N GLY A 288 -33.79 -6.74 3.02
CA GLY A 288 -33.62 -6.53 4.46
C GLY A 288 -34.94 -6.52 5.27
N PHE A 289 -36.09 -6.33 4.61
CA PHE A 289 -37.42 -6.41 5.23
C PHE A 289 -38.51 -6.70 4.19
N ASP A 290 -39.64 -7.26 4.62
CA ASP A 290 -40.81 -7.46 3.77
C ASP A 290 -41.58 -6.15 3.63
N TRP A 291 -41.79 -5.66 2.41
CA TRP A 291 -42.28 -4.30 2.17
C TRP A 291 -43.44 -4.20 1.19
N THR A 292 -43.76 -5.27 0.46
CA THR A 292 -44.83 -5.23 -0.54
C THR A 292 -46.21 -5.26 0.14
N LYS A 293 -47.26 -5.09 -0.65
CA LYS A 293 -48.66 -5.28 -0.20
C LYS A 293 -49.21 -6.69 -0.49
N GLY A 294 -48.32 -7.64 -0.80
CA GLY A 294 -48.66 -9.03 -1.15
C GLY A 294 -47.92 -9.55 -2.38
N CYS A 295 -47.30 -8.67 -3.16
CA CYS A 295 -46.40 -9.03 -4.26
C CYS A 295 -45.11 -9.70 -3.79
N ILE A 296 -44.35 -10.23 -4.74
CA ILE A 296 -43.03 -10.80 -4.55
C ILE A 296 -42.01 -9.89 -5.25
N ALA A 297 -41.10 -9.31 -4.49
CA ALA A 297 -40.09 -8.38 -5.02
C ALA A 297 -38.71 -9.05 -5.14
N VAL A 298 -38.04 -8.77 -6.24
CA VAL A 298 -36.65 -9.13 -6.59
C VAL A 298 -35.92 -7.87 -7.10
N THR A 299 -34.64 -7.96 -7.41
CA THR A 299 -33.90 -6.88 -8.07
C THR A 299 -34.30 -6.70 -9.55
N ASP A 300 -33.89 -5.58 -10.16
CA ASP A 300 -34.18 -5.27 -11.56
C ASP A 300 -33.53 -6.27 -12.53
N ASP A 301 -32.28 -6.67 -12.27
CA ASP A 301 -31.57 -7.66 -13.07
C ASP A 301 -32.22 -9.05 -12.95
N GLU A 302 -32.64 -9.43 -11.74
CA GLU A 302 -33.31 -10.71 -11.47
C GLU A 302 -34.70 -10.77 -12.12
N ILE A 303 -35.52 -9.71 -12.05
CA ILE A 303 -36.84 -9.75 -12.69
C ILE A 303 -36.73 -9.86 -14.21
N GLU A 304 -35.72 -9.24 -14.82
CA GLU A 304 -35.45 -9.41 -16.24
C GLU A 304 -35.05 -10.84 -16.59
N GLU A 305 -34.22 -11.47 -15.76
CA GLU A 305 -33.83 -12.87 -15.94
C GLU A 305 -35.03 -13.80 -15.78
N ILE A 306 -35.80 -13.66 -14.70
CA ILE A 306 -37.03 -14.44 -14.46
C ILE A 306 -38.01 -14.25 -15.62
N ALA A 307 -38.19 -13.03 -16.10
CA ALA A 307 -39.06 -12.75 -17.22
C ALA A 307 -38.60 -13.46 -18.50
N ARG A 308 -37.29 -13.51 -18.80
CA ARG A 308 -36.79 -14.25 -19.97
C ARG A 308 -36.97 -15.76 -19.81
N LEU A 309 -36.79 -16.29 -18.60
CA LEU A 309 -36.76 -17.72 -18.33
C LEU A 309 -38.15 -18.34 -18.08
N ALA A 310 -39.11 -17.60 -17.55
CA ALA A 310 -40.42 -18.12 -17.14
C ALA A 310 -41.56 -17.55 -18.01
N PRO A 311 -41.84 -18.07 -19.22
CA PRO A 311 -42.88 -17.56 -20.13
C PRO A 311 -44.29 -17.54 -19.52
N ASN A 312 -45.23 -16.84 -20.15
CA ASN A 312 -46.64 -16.93 -19.74
C ASN A 312 -47.11 -18.39 -19.80
N GLY A 313 -47.92 -18.80 -18.81
CA GLY A 313 -48.30 -20.18 -18.58
C GLY A 313 -47.39 -20.94 -17.60
N THR A 314 -46.21 -20.41 -17.24
CA THR A 314 -45.34 -21.02 -16.23
C THR A 314 -46.10 -21.17 -14.91
N ALA A 315 -46.07 -22.37 -14.32
CA ALA A 315 -46.72 -22.64 -13.04
C ALA A 315 -46.00 -21.89 -11.91
N VAL A 316 -46.74 -21.33 -10.96
CA VAL A 316 -46.21 -20.67 -9.77
C VAL A 316 -46.80 -21.35 -8.55
N GLU A 317 -45.96 -21.99 -7.72
CA GLU A 317 -46.37 -22.57 -6.46
C GLU A 317 -45.79 -21.74 -5.31
N ILE A 318 -46.65 -21.27 -4.40
CA ILE A 318 -46.25 -20.49 -3.23
C ILE A 318 -46.57 -21.30 -1.97
N ARG A 319 -45.54 -21.61 -1.20
CA ARG A 319 -45.60 -22.38 0.04
C ARG A 319 -45.31 -21.51 1.27
N PRO A 320 -45.80 -21.90 2.46
CA PRO A 320 -45.58 -21.19 3.72
C PRO A 320 -44.13 -20.86 4.04
#